data_AF-A0A9D2I8V7-F1
#
_entry.id   AF-A0A9D2I8V7-F1
#
_cell.length_a   1.000
_cell.length_b   1.000
_cell.length_c   1.000
_cell.angle_alpha   90.00
_cell.angle_beta   90.00
_cell.angle_gamma   90.00
#
_symmetry.space_group_name_H-M   'P 1'
#
loop_
_entity.id
_entity.type
_entity.pdbx_description
1 polymer ?
#
loop_
_entity_poly.entity_id
_entity_poly.type
_entity_poly.pdbx_seq_one_letter_code
_entity_poly.pdbx_strand_id
1 'polypeptide(L)'
;MEDIFLQLADSLSEQLGNGPVQSVHSAPMRFDEQGYSGAKLLRLHCTFSDGKSNSYICKYADLSERIVMRILTEQKRGHSPFAYSDLQDTSQTAWFIMQDIRTCEKIPCSVSVWKRQVAAALADIHTDNFGAADKNSRLLPADEAYWKHITTKISVDHFEKKCASDNHFAGQYSRVLPKLRKTAERFATDMADLYRDGTSVTVTHGDLQDMVGDHVRCFQGRPMIIDWGFSRLAPFYIDLVDYFTQEEALLYLYICIRRWLNTSVGTGIS
;
A
#
# COMPACT_ATOMS: atom_id res chain seq x y z
N MET A 1 -5.13 23.62 13.08
CA MET A 1 -4.60 22.66 12.07
C MET A 1 -3.14 22.34 12.34
N GLU A 2 -2.32 23.32 12.76
CA GLU A 2 -0.98 23.01 13.28
C GLU A 2 -1.02 22.09 14.52
N ASP A 3 -2.02 22.25 15.40
CA ASP A 3 -2.18 21.39 16.59
C ASP A 3 -2.35 19.89 16.26
N ILE A 4 -3.13 19.54 15.22
CA ILE A 4 -3.30 18.13 14.81
C ILE A 4 -2.00 17.56 14.24
N PHE A 5 -1.23 18.37 13.50
CA PHE A 5 0.05 17.94 12.93
C PHE A 5 1.12 17.77 14.01
N LEU A 6 1.13 18.64 15.02
CA LEU A 6 2.02 18.50 16.16
C LEU A 6 1.68 17.22 16.94
N GLN A 7 0.40 16.98 17.24
CA GLN A 7 -0.03 15.78 17.96
C GLN A 7 0.31 14.49 17.21
N LEU A 8 0.06 14.44 15.91
CA LEU A 8 0.42 13.30 15.07
C LEU A 8 1.94 13.07 15.05
N ALA A 9 2.73 14.14 14.85
CA ALA A 9 4.19 14.07 14.84
C ALA A 9 4.75 13.59 16.17
N ASP A 10 4.23 14.11 17.28
CA ASP A 10 4.64 13.71 18.63
C ASP A 10 4.31 12.23 18.90
N SER A 11 3.11 11.78 18.52
CA SER A 11 2.69 10.39 18.70
C SER A 11 3.56 9.40 17.90
N LEU A 12 3.84 9.70 16.62
CA LEU A 12 4.72 8.86 15.82
C LEU A 12 6.16 8.91 16.33
N SER A 13 6.61 10.07 16.81
CA SER A 13 7.95 10.24 17.38
C SER A 13 8.15 9.41 18.65
N GLU A 14 7.17 9.45 19.56
CA GLU A 14 7.16 8.63 20.78
C GLU A 14 7.23 7.15 20.42
N GLN A 15 6.42 6.71 19.44
CA GLN A 15 6.41 5.33 18.98
C GLN A 15 7.75 4.88 18.38
N LEU A 16 8.48 5.80 17.74
CA LEU A 16 9.81 5.56 17.17
C LEU A 16 10.95 5.73 18.19
N GLY A 17 10.67 6.25 19.38
CA GLY A 17 11.68 6.54 20.40
C GLY A 17 12.58 7.74 20.09
N ASN A 18 12.12 8.69 19.25
CA ASN A 18 12.89 9.86 18.85
C ASN A 18 12.80 11.04 19.84
N GLY A 19 11.90 10.96 20.83
CA GLY A 19 11.66 11.99 21.84
C GLY A 19 10.56 12.99 21.45
N PRO A 20 10.20 13.93 22.36
CA PRO A 20 9.07 14.84 22.12
C PRO A 20 9.30 15.81 20.96
N VAL A 21 8.27 16.06 20.16
CA VAL A 21 8.27 17.06 19.09
C VAL A 21 7.89 18.42 19.68
N GLN A 22 8.77 19.39 19.55
CA GLN A 22 8.58 20.74 20.08
C GLN A 22 7.82 21.65 19.10
N SER A 23 8.09 21.51 17.80
CA SER A 23 7.44 22.30 16.77
C SER A 23 7.36 21.54 15.45
N VAL A 24 6.33 21.87 14.68
CA VAL A 24 6.13 21.37 13.31
C VAL A 24 5.93 22.54 12.36
N HIS A 25 6.49 22.42 11.16
CA HIS A 25 6.21 23.32 10.05
C HIS A 25 5.79 22.48 8.84
N SER A 26 4.55 22.69 8.37
CA SER A 26 4.04 21.97 7.19
C SER A 26 4.49 22.65 5.91
N ALA A 27 5.02 21.86 4.97
CA ALA A 27 5.34 22.28 3.62
C ALA A 27 4.58 21.39 2.60
N PRO A 28 4.21 21.93 1.43
CA PRO A 28 3.70 21.10 0.33
C PRO A 28 4.77 20.08 -0.11
N MET A 29 4.30 18.94 -0.64
CA MET A 29 5.19 18.02 -1.35
C MET A 29 5.77 18.70 -2.58
N ARG A 30 6.98 18.29 -2.99
CA ARG A 30 7.51 18.73 -4.29
C ARG A 30 6.68 18.11 -5.42
N PHE A 31 6.72 18.74 -6.59
CA PHE A 31 5.95 18.30 -7.75
C PHE A 31 6.23 16.85 -8.17
N ASP A 32 7.47 16.41 -8.03
CA ASP A 32 7.94 15.05 -8.32
C ASP A 32 7.67 14.04 -7.18
N GLU A 33 7.26 14.53 -6.01
CA GLU A 33 6.94 13.70 -4.83
C GLU A 33 5.43 13.51 -4.63
N GLN A 34 4.61 14.26 -5.37
CA GLN A 34 3.17 14.18 -5.29
C GLN A 34 2.66 13.11 -6.25
N GLY A 35 2.18 11.99 -5.70
CA GLY A 35 1.59 10.91 -6.49
C GLY A 35 0.35 11.35 -7.28
N TYR A 36 0.04 10.60 -8.34
CA TYR A 36 -1.11 10.88 -9.22
C TYR A 36 -2.48 10.55 -8.59
N SER A 37 -2.49 9.95 -7.39
CA SER A 37 -3.69 9.52 -6.67
C SER A 37 -4.58 10.67 -6.17
N GLY A 38 -4.10 11.92 -6.21
CA GLY A 38 -4.85 13.10 -5.77
C GLY A 38 -5.02 13.20 -4.26
N ALA A 39 -4.41 12.30 -3.48
CA ALA A 39 -4.39 12.38 -2.03
C ALA A 39 -3.67 13.66 -1.57
N LYS A 40 -4.21 14.31 -0.53
CA LYS A 40 -3.55 15.49 0.06
C LYS A 40 -2.38 15.01 0.90
N LEU A 41 -1.18 15.44 0.52
CA LEU A 41 0.07 15.11 1.19
C LEU A 41 0.75 16.39 1.66
N LEU A 42 1.30 16.36 2.87
CA LEU A 42 2.11 17.43 3.45
C LEU A 42 3.36 16.83 4.06
N ARG A 43 4.49 17.53 3.92
CA ARG A 43 5.71 17.21 4.67
C ARG A 43 5.73 18.05 5.93
N LEU A 44 5.92 17.40 7.08
CA LEU A 44 6.10 18.07 8.35
C LEU A 44 7.59 18.11 8.68
N HIS A 45 8.15 19.32 8.76
CA HIS A 45 9.48 19.56 9.30
C HIS A 45 9.36 19.69 10.81
N CYS A 46 9.95 18.75 11.55
CA CYS A 46 9.81 18.65 12.99
C CYS A 46 11.11 19.05 13.68
N THR A 47 11.01 19.82 14.76
CA THR A 47 12.12 20.09 15.68
C THR A 47 11.82 19.40 17.01
N PHE A 48 12.76 18.60 17.50
CA PHE A 48 12.61 17.86 18.77
C PHE A 48 13.16 18.68 19.93
N SER A 49 12.81 18.27 21.15
CA SER A 49 13.26 18.94 22.39
C SER A 49 14.78 18.97 22.57
N ASP A 50 15.53 18.08 21.92
CA ASP A 50 17.00 18.05 21.93
C ASP A 50 17.64 18.95 20.85
N GLY A 51 16.82 19.70 20.11
CA GLY A 51 17.25 20.59 19.03
C GLY A 51 17.53 19.90 17.70
N LYS A 52 17.41 18.57 17.61
CA LYS A 52 17.50 17.87 16.32
C LYS A 52 16.28 18.16 15.46
N SER A 53 16.42 17.90 14.16
CA SER A 53 15.33 18.00 13.21
C SER A 53 15.19 16.71 12.41
N ASN A 54 13.95 16.37 12.06
CA ASN A 54 13.60 15.28 11.16
C ASN A 54 12.33 15.67 10.39
N SER A 55 11.90 14.83 9.46
CA SER A 55 10.65 15.03 8.74
C SER A 55 9.77 13.80 8.76
N TYR A 56 8.47 14.08 8.68
CA TYR A 56 7.40 13.10 8.52
C TYR A 56 6.51 13.49 7.36
N ILE A 57 5.72 12.54 6.85
CA ILE A 57 4.69 12.80 5.84
C ILE A 57 3.33 12.65 6.49
N CYS A 58 2.48 13.67 6.34
CA CYS A 58 1.06 13.58 6.63
C CYS A 58 0.28 13.32 5.35
N LYS A 59 -0.63 12.35 5.39
CA LYS A 59 -1.51 12.00 4.28
C LYS A 59 -2.96 12.05 4.75
N TYR A 60 -3.81 12.68 3.95
CA TYR A 60 -5.25 12.67 4.15
C TYR A 60 -5.83 11.47 3.40
N ALA A 61 -6.24 10.44 4.11
CA ALA A 61 -6.56 9.13 3.53
C ALA A 61 -7.79 8.48 4.12
N ASP A 62 -8.31 7.51 3.37
CA ASP A 62 -9.43 6.69 3.76
C ASP A 62 -9.10 5.79 4.96
N LEU A 63 -10.15 5.42 5.71
CA LEU A 63 -10.05 4.53 6.85
C LEU A 63 -9.31 3.21 6.55
N SER A 64 -9.42 2.67 5.33
CA SER A 64 -8.75 1.42 4.94
C SER A 64 -7.23 1.53 5.05
N GLU A 65 -6.66 2.55 4.41
CA GLU A 65 -5.22 2.79 4.42
C GLU A 65 -4.73 3.07 5.85
N ARG A 66 -5.47 3.87 6.62
CA ARG A 66 -5.13 4.17 8.03
C ARG A 66 -5.08 2.91 8.90
N ILE A 67 -6.01 1.97 8.71
CA ILE A 67 -6.02 0.69 9.44
C ILE A 67 -4.86 -0.20 8.99
N VAL A 68 -4.66 -0.38 7.68
CA VAL A 68 -3.59 -1.24 7.15
C VAL A 68 -2.22 -0.72 7.59
N MET A 69 -1.96 0.58 7.44
CA MET A 69 -0.68 1.19 7.83
C MET A 69 -0.38 1.00 9.32
N ARG A 70 -1.40 1.04 10.18
CA ARG A 70 -1.25 0.72 11.61
C ARG A 70 -0.89 -0.75 11.83
N ILE A 71 -1.60 -1.68 11.18
CA ILE A 71 -1.32 -3.13 11.30
C ILE A 71 0.12 -3.43 10.89
N LEU A 72 0.55 -2.93 9.74
CA LEU A 72 1.91 -3.15 9.23
C LEU A 72 2.98 -2.57 10.17
N THR A 73 2.66 -1.43 10.77
CA THR A 73 3.49 -0.79 11.79
C THR A 73 3.60 -1.63 13.08
N GLU A 74 2.49 -2.17 13.58
CA GLU A 74 2.45 -3.04 14.76
C GLU A 74 3.19 -4.37 14.53
N GLN A 75 3.23 -4.87 13.29
CA GLN A 75 3.97 -6.07 12.89
C GLN A 75 5.49 -5.89 12.92
N LYS A 76 6.00 -4.64 12.89
CA LYS A 76 7.42 -4.30 13.03
C LYS A 76 8.35 -5.06 12.07
N ARG A 77 7.84 -5.45 10.90
CA ARG A 77 8.63 -6.12 9.85
C ARG A 77 9.58 -5.17 9.13
N GLY A 78 9.25 -3.88 9.09
CA GLY A 78 10.05 -2.86 8.42
C GLY A 78 9.95 -2.90 6.89
N HIS A 79 8.81 -3.39 6.36
CA HIS A 79 8.52 -3.44 4.91
C HIS A 79 7.59 -2.31 4.44
N SER A 80 7.05 -1.52 5.36
CA SER A 80 6.24 -0.31 5.10
C SER A 80 6.69 0.82 6.04
N PRO A 81 6.45 2.10 5.68
CA PRO A 81 6.74 3.22 6.57
C PRO A 81 6.05 3.00 7.92
N PHE A 82 6.75 3.27 9.02
CA PHE A 82 6.08 3.38 10.31
C PHE A 82 5.06 4.50 10.25
N ALA A 83 3.84 4.22 10.71
CA ALA A 83 2.73 5.14 10.64
C ALA A 83 1.95 5.18 11.95
N TYR A 84 1.34 6.34 12.19
CA TYR A 84 0.44 6.56 13.30
C TYR A 84 -0.87 7.17 12.79
N SER A 85 -1.98 6.63 13.27
CA SER A 85 -3.32 7.17 13.08
C SER A 85 -4.13 6.94 14.35
N ASP A 86 -4.85 7.96 14.79
CA ASP A 86 -5.86 7.79 15.84
C ASP A 86 -7.05 7.02 15.26
N LEU A 87 -7.18 5.75 15.67
CA LEU A 87 -8.26 4.88 15.22
C LEU A 87 -9.58 5.08 15.99
N GLN A 88 -9.63 5.96 16.99
CA GLN A 88 -10.90 6.45 17.52
C GLN A 88 -11.62 7.34 16.50
N ASP A 89 -10.87 7.97 15.59
CA ASP A 89 -11.43 8.67 14.45
C ASP A 89 -11.88 7.68 13.37
N THR A 90 -13.16 7.33 13.41
CA THR A 90 -13.83 6.49 12.42
C THR A 90 -14.34 7.25 11.20
N SER A 91 -13.95 8.52 11.04
CA SER A 91 -14.29 9.28 9.83
C SER A 91 -13.82 8.57 8.57
N GLN A 92 -14.58 8.77 7.48
CA GLN A 92 -14.25 8.14 6.21
C GLN A 92 -12.84 8.53 5.75
N THR A 93 -12.47 9.80 5.91
CA THR A 93 -11.14 10.34 5.59
C THR A 93 -10.59 11.15 6.76
N ALA A 94 -9.32 10.96 7.09
CA ALA A 94 -8.63 11.73 8.11
C ALA A 94 -7.14 11.88 7.79
N TRP A 95 -6.49 12.83 8.46
CA TRP A 95 -5.04 12.92 8.46
C TRP A 95 -4.45 11.77 9.28
N PHE A 96 -3.46 11.10 8.72
CA PHE A 96 -2.53 10.26 9.46
C PHE A 96 -1.10 10.66 9.11
N ILE A 97 -0.14 10.13 9.86
CA ILE A 97 1.27 10.47 9.70
C ILE A 97 2.10 9.21 9.48
N MET A 98 3.16 9.35 8.70
CA MET A 98 4.09 8.27 8.40
C MET A 98 5.53 8.76 8.33
N GLN A 99 6.45 7.81 8.52
CA GLN A 99 7.88 8.01 8.34
C GLN A 99 8.17 8.54 6.94
N ASP A 100 9.04 9.54 6.86
CA ASP A 100 9.44 10.14 5.59
C ASP A 100 10.52 9.29 4.89
N ILE A 101 10.10 8.49 3.92
CA ILE A 101 10.97 7.64 3.10
C ILE A 101 11.49 8.47 1.91
N ARG A 102 12.25 9.52 2.23
CA ARG A 102 12.73 10.53 1.29
C ARG A 102 13.86 10.05 0.39
N THR A 103 14.75 9.21 0.91
CA THR A 103 15.86 8.68 0.14
C THR A 103 15.39 7.46 -0.64
N CYS A 104 15.12 7.65 -1.93
CA CYS A 104 15.19 6.56 -2.88
C CYS A 104 16.69 6.26 -3.05
N GLU A 105 17.23 5.48 -2.12
CA GLU A 105 18.59 4.96 -2.27
C GLU A 105 18.65 4.20 -3.59
N LYS A 106 19.81 4.19 -4.24
CA LYS A 106 19.98 3.31 -5.39
C LYS A 106 19.74 1.88 -4.92
N ILE A 107 18.93 1.15 -5.67
CA ILE A 107 18.73 -0.28 -5.44
C ILE A 107 20.12 -0.94 -5.34
N PRO A 108 20.45 -1.56 -4.20
CA PRO A 108 21.83 -1.91 -3.86
C PRO A 108 22.37 -3.14 -4.61
N CYS A 109 21.58 -3.73 -5.53
CA CYS A 109 21.86 -5.02 -6.13
C CYS A 109 21.26 -5.15 -7.56
N SER A 110 21.50 -6.28 -8.22
CA SER A 110 20.87 -6.56 -9.52
C SER A 110 19.35 -6.63 -9.41
N VAL A 111 18.65 -6.31 -10.49
CA VAL A 111 17.17 -6.32 -10.57
C VAL A 111 16.59 -7.63 -10.02
N SER A 112 17.18 -8.78 -10.36
CA SER A 112 16.70 -10.07 -9.87
C SER A 112 16.89 -10.27 -8.36
N VAL A 113 17.96 -9.72 -7.77
CA VAL A 113 18.17 -9.77 -6.31
C VAL A 113 17.16 -8.85 -5.62
N TRP A 114 16.95 -7.66 -6.17
CA TRP A 114 15.96 -6.71 -5.66
C TRP A 114 14.54 -7.29 -5.68
N LYS A 115 14.10 -7.82 -6.82
CA LYS A 115 12.79 -8.47 -6.93
C LYS A 115 12.61 -9.62 -5.95
N ARG A 116 13.67 -10.39 -5.64
CA ARG A 116 13.60 -11.40 -4.57
C ARG A 116 13.40 -10.80 -3.18
N GLN A 117 14.01 -9.65 -2.89
CA GLN A 117 13.80 -8.94 -1.62
C GLN A 117 12.37 -8.39 -1.54
N VAL A 118 11.83 -7.84 -2.62
CA VAL A 118 10.44 -7.36 -2.69
C VAL A 118 9.46 -8.53 -2.53
N ALA A 119 9.70 -9.65 -3.21
CA ALA A 119 8.90 -10.86 -3.07
C ALA A 119 8.93 -11.40 -1.63
N ALA A 120 10.09 -11.33 -0.95
CA ALA A 120 10.18 -11.66 0.46
C ALA A 120 9.36 -10.69 1.33
N ALA A 121 9.48 -9.38 1.11
CA ALA A 121 8.73 -8.38 1.86
C ALA A 121 7.19 -8.57 1.73
N LEU A 122 6.70 -8.82 0.52
CA LEU A 122 5.29 -9.16 0.28
C LEU A 122 4.91 -10.48 0.93
N ALA A 123 5.75 -11.52 0.85
CA ALA A 123 5.47 -12.78 1.51
C ALA A 123 5.33 -12.61 3.03
N ASP A 124 6.16 -11.78 3.65
CA ASP A 124 6.06 -11.47 5.08
C ASP A 124 4.71 -10.82 5.40
N ILE A 125 4.34 -9.77 4.67
CA ILE A 125 3.08 -9.06 4.84
C ILE A 125 1.90 -10.03 4.63
N HIS A 126 1.91 -10.80 3.55
CA HIS A 126 0.81 -11.68 3.19
C HIS A 126 0.66 -12.85 4.16
N THR A 127 1.78 -13.43 4.62
CA THR A 127 1.73 -14.57 5.55
C THR A 127 1.30 -14.15 6.96
N ASP A 128 1.76 -12.98 7.43
CA ASP A 128 1.36 -12.46 8.75
C ASP A 128 -0.13 -12.09 8.80
N ASN A 129 -0.68 -11.67 7.66
CA ASN A 129 -2.06 -11.23 7.52
C ASN A 129 -2.97 -12.29 6.87
N PHE A 130 -2.48 -13.53 6.72
CA PHE A 130 -3.30 -14.61 6.20
C PHE A 130 -4.43 -14.95 7.17
N GLY A 131 -5.65 -15.07 6.66
CA GLY A 131 -6.86 -15.25 7.48
C GLY A 131 -7.18 -14.05 8.38
N ALA A 132 -6.69 -12.84 8.05
CA ALA A 132 -6.93 -11.65 8.86
C ALA A 132 -8.42 -11.24 8.96
N ALA A 133 -9.29 -11.76 8.08
CA ALA A 133 -10.74 -11.59 8.15
C ALA A 133 -11.27 -11.93 9.55
N ASP A 134 -10.79 -13.04 10.13
CA ASP A 134 -11.23 -13.52 11.44
C ASP A 134 -10.57 -12.77 12.59
N LYS A 135 -9.42 -12.13 12.33
CA LYS A 135 -8.56 -11.50 13.36
C LYS A 135 -8.84 -10.01 13.53
N ASN A 136 -9.35 -9.32 12.50
CA ASN A 136 -9.61 -7.88 12.56
C ASN A 136 -10.83 -7.49 11.72
N SER A 137 -11.98 -7.35 12.39
CA SER A 137 -13.25 -6.97 11.75
C SER A 137 -13.28 -5.56 11.15
N ARG A 138 -12.26 -4.73 11.41
CA ARG A 138 -12.14 -3.39 10.83
C ARG A 138 -11.46 -3.38 9.47
N LEU A 139 -10.79 -4.48 9.07
CA LEU A 139 -10.23 -4.61 7.73
C LEU A 139 -11.36 -4.66 6.72
N LEU A 140 -11.32 -3.75 5.76
CA LEU A 140 -12.35 -3.63 4.74
C LEU A 140 -12.09 -4.63 3.61
N PRO A 141 -13.07 -5.47 3.26
CA PRO A 141 -12.92 -6.46 2.20
C PRO A 141 -12.91 -5.80 0.82
N ALA A 142 -12.15 -6.39 -0.10
CA ALA A 142 -12.26 -6.13 -1.53
C ALA A 142 -13.36 -7.00 -2.13
N ASP A 143 -14.61 -6.65 -1.85
CA ASP A 143 -15.78 -7.37 -2.38
C ASP A 143 -16.05 -7.03 -3.86
N GLU A 144 -17.08 -7.65 -4.43
CA GLU A 144 -17.46 -7.43 -5.83
C GLU A 144 -17.82 -5.96 -6.11
N ALA A 145 -18.40 -5.26 -5.14
CA ALA A 145 -18.76 -3.85 -5.29
C ALA A 145 -17.51 -2.96 -5.34
N TYR A 146 -16.51 -3.25 -4.51
CA TYR A 146 -15.20 -2.62 -4.56
C TYR A 146 -14.53 -2.86 -5.91
N TRP A 147 -14.42 -4.11 -6.37
CA TRP A 147 -13.77 -4.38 -7.65
C TRP A 147 -14.50 -3.77 -8.83
N LYS A 148 -15.83 -3.79 -8.84
CA LYS A 148 -16.62 -3.05 -9.83
C LYS A 148 -16.31 -1.56 -9.78
N HIS A 149 -16.22 -0.96 -8.60
CA HIS A 149 -15.87 0.45 -8.47
C HIS A 149 -14.50 0.76 -9.10
N ILE A 150 -13.48 -0.04 -8.78
CA ILE A 150 -12.13 0.11 -9.34
C ILE A 150 -12.16 -0.06 -10.88
N THR A 151 -12.61 -1.21 -11.38
CA THR A 151 -12.47 -1.52 -12.81
C THR A 151 -13.39 -0.70 -13.69
N THR A 152 -14.57 -0.31 -13.21
CA THR A 152 -15.51 0.50 -14.00
C THR A 152 -15.29 1.99 -13.79
N LYS A 153 -15.61 2.51 -12.60
CA LYS A 153 -15.66 3.96 -12.36
C LYS A 153 -14.30 4.63 -12.41
N ILE A 154 -13.27 3.97 -11.90
CA ILE A 154 -11.91 4.54 -11.88
C ILE A 154 -11.22 4.30 -13.23
N SER A 155 -11.33 3.10 -13.81
CA SER A 155 -10.60 2.75 -15.04
C SER A 155 -11.42 2.92 -16.33
N VAL A 156 -12.44 2.09 -16.55
CA VAL A 156 -13.16 2.03 -17.85
C VAL A 156 -13.90 3.32 -18.17
N ASP A 157 -14.61 3.90 -17.20
CA ASP A 157 -15.37 5.14 -17.40
C ASP A 157 -14.43 6.31 -17.73
N HIS A 158 -13.23 6.34 -17.13
CA HIS A 158 -12.23 7.36 -17.45
C HIS A 158 -11.71 7.17 -18.88
N PHE A 159 -11.42 5.93 -19.28
CA PHE A 159 -11.02 5.59 -20.64
C PHE A 159 -12.08 5.98 -21.67
N GLU A 160 -13.35 5.70 -21.38
CA GLU A 160 -14.48 6.06 -22.23
C GLU A 160 -14.65 7.57 -22.35
N LYS A 161 -14.59 8.31 -21.24
CA LYS A 161 -14.60 9.78 -21.25
C LYS A 161 -13.46 10.32 -22.10
N LYS A 162 -12.26 9.74 -21.99
CA LYS A 162 -11.12 10.13 -22.81
C LYS A 162 -11.38 9.88 -24.29
N CYS A 163 -11.91 8.72 -24.69
CA CYS A 163 -12.35 8.45 -26.05
C CYS A 163 -13.43 9.44 -26.53
N ALA A 164 -14.36 9.86 -25.68
CA ALA A 164 -15.41 10.82 -26.07
C ALA A 164 -14.87 12.24 -26.27
N SER A 165 -13.81 12.62 -25.54
CA SER A 165 -13.24 13.98 -25.56
C SER A 165 -12.04 14.18 -26.50
N ASP A 166 -11.41 13.11 -26.97
CA ASP A 166 -10.14 13.17 -27.71
C ASP A 166 -10.19 12.28 -28.95
N ASN A 167 -10.36 12.90 -30.13
CA ASN A 167 -10.48 12.20 -31.40
C ASN A 167 -9.25 11.37 -31.78
N HIS A 168 -8.04 11.83 -31.39
CA HIS A 168 -6.81 11.09 -31.68
C HIS A 168 -6.76 9.82 -30.84
N PHE A 169 -7.02 9.94 -29.55
CA PHE A 169 -7.11 8.80 -28.64
C PHE A 169 -8.23 7.84 -29.05
N ALA A 170 -9.40 8.37 -29.42
CA ALA A 170 -10.53 7.57 -29.89
C ALA A 170 -10.19 6.77 -31.16
N GLY A 171 -9.51 7.38 -32.13
CA GLY A 171 -9.11 6.73 -33.37
C GLY A 171 -8.21 5.51 -33.13
N GLN A 172 -7.38 5.56 -32.08
CA GLN A 172 -6.49 4.47 -31.70
C GLN A 172 -7.19 3.40 -30.84
N TYR A 173 -8.02 3.82 -29.88
CA TYR A 173 -8.40 2.96 -28.76
C TYR A 173 -9.91 2.69 -28.61
N SER A 174 -10.80 3.43 -29.26
CA SER A 174 -12.25 3.25 -29.09
C SER A 174 -12.74 1.83 -29.42
N ARG A 175 -12.07 1.15 -30.36
CA ARG A 175 -12.40 -0.21 -30.79
C ARG A 175 -12.22 -1.25 -29.68
N VAL A 176 -11.36 -0.99 -28.68
CA VAL A 176 -11.15 -1.94 -27.57
C VAL A 176 -12.16 -1.76 -26.44
N LEU A 177 -12.91 -0.66 -26.41
CA LEU A 177 -13.80 -0.30 -25.30
C LEU A 177 -14.84 -1.41 -24.96
N PRO A 178 -15.51 -2.06 -25.94
CA PRO A 178 -16.45 -3.14 -25.62
C PRO A 178 -15.77 -4.34 -24.96
N LYS A 179 -14.56 -4.70 -25.42
CA LYS A 179 -13.77 -5.79 -24.83
C LYS A 179 -13.32 -5.41 -23.42
N LEU A 180 -12.87 -4.17 -23.23
CA LEU A 180 -12.41 -3.66 -21.94
C LEU A 180 -13.53 -3.70 -20.89
N ARG A 181 -14.74 -3.26 -21.23
CA ARG A 181 -15.93 -3.34 -20.36
C ARG A 181 -16.22 -4.78 -19.92
N LYS A 182 -16.28 -5.71 -20.87
CA LYS A 182 -16.53 -7.13 -20.58
C LYS A 182 -15.43 -7.74 -19.70
N THR A 183 -14.17 -7.40 -19.96
CA THR A 183 -13.05 -7.87 -19.14
C THR A 183 -13.08 -7.28 -17.73
N ALA A 184 -13.45 -6.01 -17.56
CA ALA A 184 -13.57 -5.35 -16.26
C ALA A 184 -14.66 -5.99 -15.39
N GLU A 185 -15.82 -6.31 -15.97
CA GLU A 185 -16.91 -7.02 -15.27
C GLU A 185 -16.49 -8.43 -14.85
N ARG A 186 -15.85 -9.16 -15.76
CA ARG A 186 -15.33 -10.49 -15.47
C ARG A 186 -14.27 -10.46 -14.37
N PHE A 187 -13.32 -9.52 -14.43
CA PHE A 187 -12.30 -9.35 -13.40
C PHE A 187 -12.91 -9.15 -12.01
N ALA A 188 -13.91 -8.27 -11.90
CA ALA A 188 -14.57 -8.04 -10.62
C ALA A 188 -15.28 -9.29 -10.06
N THR A 189 -15.85 -10.10 -10.96
CA THR A 189 -16.48 -11.39 -10.61
C THR A 189 -15.42 -12.39 -10.14
N ASP A 190 -14.37 -12.59 -10.95
CA ASP A 190 -13.29 -13.56 -10.69
C ASP A 190 -12.56 -13.23 -9.37
N MET A 191 -12.29 -11.95 -9.08
CA MET A 191 -11.68 -11.51 -7.82
C MET A 191 -12.60 -11.71 -6.60
N ALA A 192 -13.91 -11.52 -6.77
CA ALA A 192 -14.89 -11.78 -5.71
C ALA A 192 -15.03 -13.29 -5.43
N ASP A 193 -14.93 -14.13 -6.47
CA ASP A 193 -14.90 -15.60 -6.32
C ASP A 193 -13.65 -16.05 -5.56
N LEU A 194 -12.47 -15.53 -5.92
CA LEU A 194 -11.23 -15.81 -5.19
C LEU A 194 -11.28 -15.34 -3.73
N TYR A 195 -11.93 -14.19 -3.47
CA TYR A 195 -12.16 -13.73 -2.11
C TYR A 195 -13.05 -14.68 -1.31
N ARG A 196 -14.16 -15.16 -1.91
CA ARG A 196 -15.09 -16.12 -1.27
C ARG A 196 -14.46 -17.48 -0.99
N ASP A 197 -13.55 -17.93 -1.84
CA ASP A 197 -12.80 -19.18 -1.63
C ASP A 197 -11.90 -19.10 -0.38
N GLY A 198 -11.43 -17.90 -0.01
CA GLY A 198 -10.73 -17.65 1.25
C GLY A 198 -9.29 -18.16 1.32
N THR A 199 -8.85 -19.03 0.41
CA THR A 199 -7.51 -19.66 0.45
C THR A 199 -6.36 -18.74 0.05
N SER A 200 -6.67 -17.53 -0.42
CA SER A 200 -5.68 -16.55 -0.88
C SER A 200 -5.83 -15.18 -0.22
N VAL A 201 -6.72 -15.05 0.77
CA VAL A 201 -7.13 -13.77 1.32
C VAL A 201 -6.17 -13.28 2.41
N THR A 202 -5.64 -12.07 2.20
CA THR A 202 -4.71 -11.38 3.09
C THR A 202 -4.87 -9.85 2.95
N VAL A 203 -4.21 -9.08 3.82
CA VAL A 203 -3.95 -7.66 3.56
C VAL A 203 -3.07 -7.54 2.31
N THR A 204 -3.51 -6.75 1.33
CA THR A 204 -2.81 -6.46 0.07
C THR A 204 -2.55 -4.97 -0.10
N HIS A 205 -1.57 -4.61 -0.91
CA HIS A 205 -1.27 -3.26 -1.35
C HIS A 205 -2.34 -2.72 -2.32
N GLY A 206 -2.75 -3.54 -3.30
CA GLY A 206 -3.86 -3.28 -4.23
C GLY A 206 -3.51 -2.48 -5.49
N ASP A 207 -2.34 -1.84 -5.52
CA ASP A 207 -1.80 -1.11 -6.69
C ASP A 207 -0.27 -1.20 -6.73
N LEU A 208 0.30 -2.40 -6.60
CA LEU A 208 1.76 -2.55 -6.57
C LEU A 208 2.33 -2.47 -7.98
N GLN A 209 2.70 -1.25 -8.39
CA GLN A 209 3.24 -0.95 -9.72
C GLN A 209 4.66 -1.48 -9.92
N ASP A 210 5.09 -1.63 -11.16
CA ASP A 210 6.44 -2.07 -11.51
C ASP A 210 7.58 -1.19 -10.93
N MET A 211 8.83 -1.54 -11.24
CA MET A 211 9.99 -0.81 -10.73
C MET A 211 10.07 0.67 -11.15
N VAL A 212 9.25 1.12 -12.11
CA VAL A 212 9.15 2.51 -12.56
C VAL A 212 8.06 3.29 -11.80
N GLY A 213 7.07 2.59 -11.25
CA GLY A 213 5.93 3.19 -10.53
C GLY A 213 6.21 3.74 -9.13
N ASP A 214 7.44 3.64 -8.62
CA ASP A 214 7.92 4.23 -7.35
C ASP A 214 7.15 3.81 -6.06
N HIS A 215 6.31 2.77 -6.12
CA HIS A 215 5.62 2.21 -4.94
C HIS A 215 6.51 1.32 -4.07
N VAL A 216 7.70 0.99 -4.56
CA VAL A 216 8.71 0.24 -3.79
C VAL A 216 10.03 0.99 -3.82
N ARG A 217 10.40 1.59 -2.70
CA ARG A 217 11.63 2.36 -2.55
C ARG A 217 12.71 1.56 -1.82
N CYS A 218 13.97 1.86 -2.12
CA CYS A 218 15.07 1.38 -1.28
C CYS A 218 15.30 2.36 -0.13
N PHE A 219 15.15 1.86 1.10
CA PHE A 219 15.40 2.60 2.33
C PHE A 219 16.28 1.76 3.25
N GLN A 220 17.45 2.29 3.62
CA GLN A 220 18.45 1.59 4.42
C GLN A 220 18.81 0.20 3.84
N GLY A 221 18.95 0.12 2.52
CA GLY A 221 19.27 -1.10 1.78
C GLY A 221 18.16 -2.15 1.71
N ARG A 222 16.91 -1.80 2.04
CA ARG A 222 15.76 -2.72 2.07
C ARG A 222 14.57 -2.17 1.26
N PRO A 223 13.71 -3.05 0.72
CA PRO A 223 12.47 -2.64 0.08
C PRO A 223 11.49 -2.07 1.10
N MET A 224 10.98 -0.89 0.78
CA MET A 224 9.95 -0.19 1.53
C MET A 224 8.76 0.05 0.60
N ILE A 225 7.65 -0.63 0.88
CA ILE A 225 6.42 -0.55 0.09
C ILE A 225 5.59 0.62 0.61
N ILE A 226 5.28 1.57 -0.27
CA ILE A 226 4.61 2.83 0.04
C ILE A 226 3.35 3.01 -0.80
N ASP A 227 2.50 3.96 -0.40
CA ASP A 227 1.23 4.31 -1.07
C ASP A 227 0.15 3.22 -1.01
N TRP A 228 -0.25 2.87 0.21
CA TRP A 228 -1.26 1.85 0.51
C TRP A 228 -2.71 2.32 0.28
N GLY A 229 -2.95 3.24 -0.66
CA GLY A 229 -4.26 3.86 -0.89
C GLY A 229 -5.34 2.86 -1.36
N PHE A 230 -4.95 1.80 -2.06
CA PHE A 230 -5.84 0.73 -2.52
C PHE A 230 -5.84 -0.50 -1.61
N SER A 231 -5.26 -0.38 -0.41
CA SER A 231 -5.08 -1.51 0.49
C SER A 231 -6.40 -2.02 1.05
N ARG A 232 -6.57 -3.35 0.99
CA ARG A 232 -7.78 -4.07 1.39
C ARG A 232 -7.42 -5.47 1.87
N LEU A 233 -8.42 -6.15 2.41
CA LEU A 233 -8.40 -7.60 2.53
C LEU A 233 -8.83 -8.21 1.19
N ALA A 234 -7.90 -8.80 0.45
CA ALA A 234 -8.08 -9.29 -0.91
C ALA A 234 -7.24 -10.54 -1.22
N PRO A 235 -7.51 -11.25 -2.32
CA PRO A 235 -6.61 -12.27 -2.85
C PRO A 235 -5.20 -11.70 -3.13
N PHE A 236 -4.14 -12.32 -2.59
CA PHE A 236 -2.76 -11.83 -2.72
C PHE A 236 -2.27 -11.67 -4.16
N TYR A 237 -2.95 -12.26 -5.14
CA TYR A 237 -2.60 -12.18 -6.56
C TYR A 237 -2.56 -10.75 -7.10
N ILE A 238 -3.37 -9.84 -6.54
CA ILE A 238 -3.43 -8.44 -7.02
C ILE A 238 -2.07 -7.73 -6.89
N ASP A 239 -1.27 -8.08 -5.89
CA ASP A 239 0.04 -7.47 -5.66
C ASP A 239 1.16 -8.11 -6.50
N LEU A 240 0.87 -9.17 -7.24
CA LEU A 240 1.88 -9.91 -7.99
C LEU A 240 1.97 -9.49 -9.45
N VAL A 241 0.83 -9.14 -10.06
CA VAL A 241 0.68 -9.11 -11.53
C VAL A 241 1.45 -7.99 -12.23
N ASP A 242 1.63 -6.85 -11.59
CA ASP A 242 2.29 -5.69 -12.19
C ASP A 242 3.79 -5.61 -11.86
N TYR A 243 4.21 -6.11 -10.68
CA TYR A 243 5.62 -6.06 -10.26
C TYR A 243 6.46 -7.22 -10.80
N PHE A 244 5.87 -8.40 -10.95
CA PHE A 244 6.56 -9.65 -11.26
C PHE A 244 6.11 -10.25 -12.59
N THR A 245 7.04 -10.86 -13.32
CA THR A 245 6.64 -11.86 -14.32
C THR A 245 6.04 -13.08 -13.64
N GLN A 246 5.38 -13.93 -14.42
CA GLN A 246 4.83 -15.18 -13.90
C GLN A 246 5.89 -16.06 -13.21
N GLU A 247 7.10 -16.16 -13.78
CA GLU A 247 8.22 -16.91 -13.20
C GLU A 247 8.72 -16.28 -11.91
N GLU A 248 8.75 -14.96 -11.83
CA GLU A 248 9.17 -14.24 -10.63
C GLU A 248 8.13 -14.37 -9.51
N ALA A 249 6.84 -14.42 -9.84
CA ALA A 249 5.76 -14.66 -8.88
C ALA A 249 5.85 -16.06 -8.24
N LEU A 250 6.43 -17.06 -8.93
CA LEU A 250 6.70 -18.38 -8.33
C LEU A 250 7.74 -18.30 -7.21
N LEU A 251 8.66 -17.33 -7.24
CA LEU A 251 9.62 -17.11 -6.15
C LEU A 251 8.90 -16.63 -4.88
N TYR A 252 7.92 -15.72 -5.02
CA TYR A 252 7.06 -15.31 -3.92
C TYR A 252 6.35 -16.54 -3.31
N LEU A 253 5.75 -17.40 -4.15
CA LEU A 253 5.03 -18.58 -3.67
C LEU A 253 5.96 -19.55 -2.92
N TYR A 254 7.18 -19.76 -3.42
CA TYR A 254 8.19 -20.59 -2.75
C TYR A 254 8.56 -20.04 -1.35
N ILE A 255 8.67 -18.73 -1.20
CA ILE A 255 8.95 -18.09 0.09
C ILE A 255 7.77 -18.29 1.06
N CYS A 256 6.53 -18.12 0.58
CA CYS A 256 5.33 -18.36 1.37
C CYS A 256 5.26 -19.82 1.88
N ILE A 257 5.47 -20.80 0.98
CA ILE A 257 5.45 -22.22 1.34
C ILE A 257 6.52 -22.53 2.40
N ARG A 258 7.76 -22.04 2.21
CA ARG A 258 8.83 -22.24 3.19
C ARG A 258 8.49 -21.69 4.56
N ARG A 259 7.84 -20.51 4.61
CA ARG A 259 7.43 -19.90 5.87
C ARG A 259 6.34 -20.70 6.56
N TRP A 260 5.32 -21.11 5.83
CA TRP A 260 4.26 -21.98 6.34
C TRP A 260 4.78 -23.29 6.92
N LEU A 261 5.73 -23.93 6.25
CA LEU A 261 6.37 -25.14 6.76
C LEU A 261 7.16 -24.86 8.05
N ASN A 262 7.89 -23.74 8.12
CA ASN A 262 8.67 -23.39 9.30
C ASN A 262 7.79 -23.02 10.52
N THR A 263 6.64 -22.36 10.31
CA THR A 263 5.69 -22.07 11.40
C THR A 263 4.95 -23.33 11.87
N SER A 264 4.68 -24.27 10.97
CA SER A 264 4.04 -25.55 11.30
C SER A 264 4.97 -26.50 12.07
N VAL A 265 6.28 -26.47 11.78
CA VAL A 265 7.28 -27.28 12.51
C VAL A 265 7.62 -26.65 13.88
N GLY A 266 7.56 -25.33 14.01
CA GLY A 266 7.80 -24.62 15.27
C GLY A 266 6.64 -24.64 16.27
N THR A 267 5.44 -25.06 15.84
CA THR A 267 4.23 -25.10 16.69
C THR A 267 3.90 -26.49 17.24
N GLY A 268 4.82 -27.46 17.10
CA GLY A 268 4.82 -28.72 17.85
C GLY A 268 3.42 -29.24 18.19
N ILE A 269 2.64 -29.62 17.18
CA ILE A 269 1.50 -30.49 17.44
C ILE A 269 2.08 -31.87 17.75
N SER A 270 2.37 -32.08 19.04
CA SER A 270 2.39 -33.41 19.67
C SER A 270 0.98 -33.82 20.05
#